data_AF-A0A7W4E1Y1-F1
#
_entry.id   AF-A0A7W4E1Y1-F1
#
_cell.length_a   1.000
_cell.length_b   1.000
_cell.length_c   1.000
_cell.angle_alpha   90.00
_cell.angle_beta   90.00
_cell.angle_gamma   90.00
#
_symmetry.space_group_name_H-M   'P 1'
#
loop_
_entity.id
_entity.type
_entity.pdbx_description
1 polymer ?
#
loop_
_entity_poly.entity_id
_entity_poly.type
_entity_poly.pdbx_seq_one_letter_code
_entity_poly.pdbx_strand_id
1 'polypeptide(L)'
;MNINIKKMFLIILLSILSGVALAALYAFLVMRFTSSYDREISIIFFPIPFILGASICYSFAYNQKISGALAVICTLVFFKFIMGTLGVTFSKVYERLTLPKVYKNYHYTSDYKTHDLEGEKHLVRLPDDIHHFAKGIYLNPQNELIIYDKSIPMDRGELSVINYIEKYNALGERMQESDTLEVQEDMPSIFDGNSQHFTKKETLERKNIRPMYIQSYKTKGNKYETILYFEVKTQPYTFRFKNKFPYTKNQKELSKTPTIYYENDSEIIESFGNISLYTNKHLHYQLLQIKDDIYLGLIYMVK
;
A
#
# COMPACT_ATOMS: atom_id res chain seq x y z
N MET A 1 -31.54 -30.77 -46.18
CA MET A 1 -30.70 -31.27 -45.07
C MET A 1 -29.53 -30.32 -44.71
N ASN A 2 -29.71 -28.98 -44.68
CA ASN A 2 -28.58 -28.03 -44.54
C ASN A 2 -28.79 -26.93 -43.46
N ILE A 3 -30.02 -26.79 -42.93
CA ILE A 3 -30.36 -25.74 -41.95
C ILE A 3 -29.90 -26.14 -40.53
N ASN A 4 -29.88 -27.43 -40.20
CA ASN A 4 -29.53 -27.93 -38.85
C ASN A 4 -28.03 -27.93 -38.57
N ILE A 5 -27.18 -28.18 -39.58
CA ILE A 5 -25.72 -28.22 -39.41
C ILE A 5 -25.16 -26.82 -39.15
N LYS A 6 -25.62 -25.81 -39.91
CA LYS A 6 -25.22 -24.40 -39.69
C LYS A 6 -25.61 -23.90 -38.30
N LYS A 7 -26.81 -24.27 -37.83
CA LYS A 7 -27.28 -23.93 -36.47
C LYS A 7 -26.43 -24.59 -35.39
N MET A 8 -26.14 -25.88 -35.54
CA MET A 8 -25.28 -26.62 -34.60
C MET A 8 -23.87 -26.03 -34.54
N PHE A 9 -23.28 -25.70 -35.69
CA PHE A 9 -21.97 -25.07 -35.78
C PHE A 9 -21.94 -23.70 -35.09
N LEU A 10 -22.97 -22.87 -35.31
CA LEU A 10 -23.09 -21.56 -34.64
C LEU A 10 -23.19 -21.70 -33.12
N ILE A 11 -23.96 -22.68 -32.62
CA ILE A 11 -24.10 -22.92 -31.18
C ILE A 11 -22.75 -23.35 -30.58
N ILE A 12 -22.03 -24.26 -31.22
CA ILE A 12 -20.71 -24.70 -30.77
C ILE A 12 -19.74 -23.51 -30.72
N LEU A 13 -19.73 -22.67 -31.76
CA LEU A 13 -18.89 -21.48 -31.82
C LEU A 13 -19.19 -20.52 -30.65
N LEU A 14 -20.48 -20.23 -30.40
CA LEU A 14 -20.90 -19.35 -29.30
C LEU A 14 -20.57 -19.96 -27.93
N SER A 15 -20.72 -21.27 -27.77
CA SER A 15 -20.31 -21.98 -26.54
C SER A 15 -18.82 -21.86 -26.29
N ILE A 16 -17.99 -22.07 -27.32
CA ILE A 16 -16.54 -21.89 -27.20
C ILE A 16 -16.22 -20.45 -26.82
N LEU A 17 -16.84 -19.46 -27.48
CA LEU A 17 -16.62 -18.04 -27.18
C LEU A 17 -16.99 -17.69 -25.72
N SER A 18 -18.11 -18.22 -25.23
CA SER A 18 -18.55 -18.05 -23.84
C SER A 18 -17.55 -18.66 -22.86
N GLY A 19 -17.04 -19.86 -23.17
CA GLY A 19 -15.96 -20.49 -22.39
C GLY A 19 -14.69 -19.65 -22.37
N VAL A 20 -14.25 -19.15 -23.53
CA VAL A 20 -13.07 -18.27 -23.64
C VAL A 20 -13.26 -17.00 -22.82
N ALA A 21 -14.43 -16.36 -22.88
CA ALA A 21 -14.72 -15.13 -22.13
C ALA A 21 -14.62 -15.37 -20.60
N LEU A 22 -15.18 -16.48 -20.11
CA LEU A 22 -15.13 -16.83 -18.69
C LEU A 22 -13.70 -17.16 -18.24
N ALA A 23 -12.95 -17.89 -19.06
CA ALA A 23 -11.56 -18.24 -18.79
C ALA A 23 -10.64 -17.00 -18.81
N ALA A 24 -10.88 -16.06 -19.72
CA ALA A 24 -10.18 -14.78 -19.76
C ALA A 24 -10.46 -13.92 -18.51
N LEU A 25 -11.71 -13.89 -18.04
CA LEU A 25 -12.06 -13.21 -16.78
C LEU A 25 -11.31 -13.85 -15.59
N TYR A 26 -11.26 -15.18 -15.52
CA TYR A 26 -10.51 -15.89 -14.49
C TYR A 26 -9.01 -15.58 -14.54
N ALA A 27 -8.39 -15.68 -15.73
CA ALA A 27 -6.98 -15.36 -15.92
C ALA A 27 -6.67 -13.91 -15.53
N PHE A 28 -7.53 -12.97 -15.89
CA PHE A 28 -7.40 -11.57 -15.47
C PHE A 28 -7.38 -11.43 -13.94
N LEU A 29 -8.30 -12.09 -13.23
CA LEU A 29 -8.34 -12.04 -11.76
C LEU A 29 -7.06 -12.62 -11.15
N VAL A 30 -6.61 -13.78 -11.64
CA VAL A 30 -5.39 -14.44 -11.18
C VAL A 30 -4.19 -13.53 -11.43
N MET A 31 -3.92 -13.14 -12.67
CA MET A 31 -2.74 -12.34 -13.02
C MET A 31 -2.67 -11.00 -12.26
N ARG A 32 -3.82 -10.40 -11.96
CA ARG A 32 -3.89 -9.06 -11.35
C ARG A 32 -3.80 -9.09 -9.82
N PHE A 33 -4.23 -10.18 -9.18
CA PHE A 33 -4.42 -10.21 -7.73
C PHE A 33 -3.66 -11.34 -7.01
N THR A 34 -3.02 -12.28 -7.71
CA THR A 34 -2.12 -13.25 -7.07
C THR A 34 -0.68 -12.77 -7.03
N SER A 35 0.05 -13.24 -6.01
CA SER A 35 1.52 -13.29 -6.02
C SER A 35 2.03 -14.21 -7.14
N SER A 36 3.33 -14.19 -7.43
CA SER A 36 3.92 -15.06 -8.46
C SER A 36 3.75 -16.55 -8.14
N TYR A 37 3.86 -16.92 -6.86
CA TYR A 37 3.75 -18.32 -6.41
C TYR A 37 2.31 -18.84 -6.50
N ASP A 38 1.34 -18.06 -6.00
CA ASP A 38 -0.08 -18.45 -6.04
C ASP A 38 -0.65 -18.46 -7.47
N ARG A 39 0.02 -17.76 -8.39
CA ARG A 39 -0.34 -17.73 -9.81
C ARG A 39 -0.19 -19.09 -10.46
N GLU A 40 0.89 -19.82 -10.17
CA GLU A 40 1.17 -21.13 -10.77
C GLU A 40 0.12 -22.16 -10.37
N ILE A 41 -0.22 -22.21 -9.08
CA ILE A 41 -1.28 -23.08 -8.56
C ILE A 41 -2.64 -22.69 -9.16
N SER A 42 -2.92 -21.39 -9.28
CA SER A 42 -4.19 -20.91 -9.84
C SER A 42 -4.36 -21.30 -11.32
N ILE A 43 -3.29 -21.29 -12.13
CA ILE A 43 -3.37 -21.66 -13.55
C ILE A 43 -3.88 -23.10 -13.75
N ILE A 44 -3.66 -24.01 -12.79
CA ILE A 44 -4.18 -25.39 -12.84
C ILE A 44 -5.72 -25.42 -12.98
N PHE A 45 -6.41 -24.44 -12.38
CA PHE A 45 -7.87 -24.36 -12.42
C PHE A 45 -8.41 -23.67 -13.68
N PHE A 46 -7.55 -23.20 -14.59
CA PHE A 46 -7.96 -22.51 -15.82
C PHE A 46 -8.98 -23.25 -16.71
N PRO A 47 -8.95 -24.60 -16.84
CA PRO A 47 -9.95 -25.31 -17.65
C PRO A 47 -11.39 -25.23 -17.11
N ILE A 48 -11.54 -25.05 -15.79
CA ILE A 48 -12.86 -25.06 -15.12
C ILE A 48 -13.77 -23.93 -15.63
N PRO A 49 -13.38 -22.64 -15.61
CA PRO A 49 -14.22 -21.57 -16.13
C PRO A 49 -14.53 -21.72 -17.62
N PHE A 50 -13.59 -22.25 -18.42
CA PHE A 50 -13.86 -22.53 -19.84
C PHE A 50 -15.02 -23.52 -20.01
N ILE A 51 -14.97 -24.66 -19.32
CA ILE A 51 -16.00 -25.70 -19.40
C ILE A 51 -17.35 -25.16 -18.90
N LEU A 52 -17.35 -24.40 -17.80
CA LEU A 52 -18.57 -23.81 -17.25
C LEU A 52 -19.21 -22.81 -18.21
N GLY A 53 -18.41 -21.92 -18.82
CA GLY A 53 -18.90 -20.93 -19.78
C GLY A 53 -19.48 -21.58 -21.04
N ALA A 54 -18.81 -22.61 -21.56
CA ALA A 54 -19.31 -23.38 -22.69
C ALA A 54 -20.60 -24.13 -22.37
N SER A 55 -20.67 -24.73 -21.17
CA SER A 55 -21.85 -25.48 -20.69
C SER A 55 -23.07 -24.57 -20.55
N ILE A 56 -22.94 -23.37 -19.99
CA ILE A 56 -24.05 -22.41 -19.87
C ILE A 56 -24.67 -22.13 -21.25
N CYS A 57 -23.84 -21.70 -22.20
CA CYS A 57 -24.31 -21.33 -23.53
C CYS A 57 -24.94 -22.53 -24.27
N TYR A 58 -24.34 -23.72 -24.13
CA TYR A 58 -24.85 -24.95 -24.71
C TYR A 58 -26.23 -25.33 -24.13
N SER A 59 -26.36 -25.30 -22.80
CA SER A 59 -27.61 -25.63 -22.12
C SER A 59 -28.75 -24.67 -22.48
N PHE A 60 -28.47 -23.37 -22.63
CA PHE A 60 -29.47 -22.40 -23.11
C PHE A 60 -29.87 -22.67 -24.56
N ALA A 61 -28.91 -22.93 -25.45
CA ALA A 61 -29.17 -23.16 -26.86
C ALA A 61 -30.04 -24.40 -27.14
N TYR A 62 -29.94 -25.43 -26.30
CA TYR A 62 -30.75 -26.65 -26.36
C TYR A 62 -31.91 -26.68 -25.36
N ASN A 63 -32.25 -25.56 -24.71
CA ASN A 63 -33.35 -25.44 -23.74
C ASN A 63 -33.26 -26.43 -22.55
N GLN A 64 -32.04 -26.81 -22.16
CA GLN A 64 -31.77 -27.68 -21.00
C GLN A 64 -31.77 -26.87 -19.71
N LYS A 65 -32.97 -26.48 -19.25
CA LYS A 65 -33.16 -25.55 -18.12
C LYS A 65 -32.45 -25.97 -16.83
N ILE A 66 -32.52 -27.26 -16.46
CA ILE A 66 -31.93 -27.78 -15.21
C ILE A 66 -30.40 -27.76 -15.28
N SER A 67 -29.82 -28.28 -16.37
CA SER A 67 -28.37 -28.30 -16.57
C SER A 67 -27.79 -26.88 -16.66
N GLY A 68 -28.50 -25.98 -17.36
CA GLY A 68 -28.11 -24.57 -17.45
C GLY A 68 -28.12 -23.87 -16.09
N ALA A 69 -29.17 -24.07 -15.28
CA ALA A 69 -29.22 -23.53 -13.93
C ALA A 69 -28.08 -24.04 -13.05
N LEU A 70 -27.77 -25.34 -13.11
CA LEU A 70 -26.68 -25.95 -12.36
C LEU A 70 -25.31 -25.38 -12.81
N ALA A 71 -25.08 -25.22 -14.11
CA ALA A 71 -23.86 -24.62 -14.63
C ALA A 71 -23.68 -23.16 -14.17
N VAL A 72 -24.76 -22.37 -14.13
CA VAL A 72 -24.74 -20.99 -13.59
C VAL A 72 -24.41 -21.00 -12.09
N ILE A 73 -25.03 -21.88 -11.30
CA ILE A 73 -24.76 -21.98 -9.85
C ILE A 73 -23.30 -22.39 -9.61
N CYS A 74 -22.79 -23.41 -10.31
CA CYS A 74 -21.40 -23.84 -10.22
C CYS A 74 -20.44 -22.70 -10.58
N THR A 75 -20.77 -21.90 -11.60
CA THR A 75 -19.99 -20.71 -11.97
C THR A 75 -19.95 -19.69 -10.84
N LEU A 76 -21.09 -19.34 -10.25
CA LEU A 76 -21.15 -18.39 -9.14
C LEU A 76 -20.38 -18.89 -7.91
N VAL A 77 -20.51 -20.18 -7.58
CA VAL A 77 -19.78 -20.80 -6.46
C VAL A 77 -18.27 -20.80 -6.73
N PHE A 78 -17.84 -21.17 -7.94
CA PHE A 78 -16.44 -21.17 -8.33
C PHE A 78 -15.83 -19.78 -8.22
N PHE A 79 -16.44 -18.75 -8.82
CA PHE A 79 -15.92 -17.38 -8.74
C PHE A 79 -15.96 -16.82 -7.31
N LYS A 80 -16.97 -17.17 -6.51
CA LYS A 80 -17.01 -16.81 -5.08
C LYS A 80 -15.85 -17.46 -4.32
N PHE A 81 -15.57 -18.73 -4.58
CA PHE A 81 -14.45 -19.46 -3.98
C PHE A 81 -13.11 -18.83 -4.39
N ILE A 82 -12.87 -18.63 -5.69
CA ILE A 82 -11.65 -18.01 -6.21
C ILE A 82 -11.46 -16.60 -5.67
N MET A 83 -12.47 -15.73 -5.72
CA MET A 83 -12.35 -14.41 -5.13
C MET A 83 -12.03 -14.48 -3.63
N GLY A 84 -12.61 -15.46 -2.92
CA GLY A 84 -12.33 -15.73 -1.51
C GLY A 84 -10.90 -16.19 -1.22
N THR A 85 -10.31 -17.04 -2.08
CA THR A 85 -8.91 -17.49 -1.97
C THR A 85 -7.93 -16.39 -2.33
N LEU A 86 -8.26 -15.59 -3.35
CA LEU A 86 -7.47 -14.44 -3.77
C LEU A 86 -7.55 -13.24 -2.81
N GLY A 87 -8.45 -13.27 -1.82
CA GLY A 87 -8.71 -12.11 -0.96
C GLY A 87 -9.24 -10.90 -1.74
N VAL A 88 -9.92 -11.15 -2.86
CA VAL A 88 -10.46 -10.14 -3.77
C VAL A 88 -11.96 -9.98 -3.53
N THR A 89 -12.44 -8.75 -3.59
CA THR A 89 -13.88 -8.46 -3.63
C THR A 89 -14.21 -7.75 -4.94
N PHE A 90 -15.47 -7.81 -5.37
CA PHE A 90 -15.93 -7.03 -6.53
C PHE A 90 -15.64 -5.54 -6.39
N SER A 91 -15.75 -5.00 -5.16
CA SER A 91 -15.40 -3.61 -4.86
C SER A 91 -13.92 -3.33 -5.16
N LYS A 92 -13.01 -4.23 -4.75
CA LYS A 92 -11.57 -4.10 -5.06
C LYS A 92 -11.29 -4.19 -6.56
N VAL A 93 -11.98 -5.07 -7.29
CA VAL A 93 -11.84 -5.19 -8.75
C VAL A 93 -12.32 -3.91 -9.45
N TYR A 94 -13.52 -3.44 -9.11
CA TYR A 94 -14.13 -2.25 -9.68
C TYR A 94 -13.23 -1.03 -9.48
N GLU A 95 -12.86 -0.76 -8.22
CA GLU A 95 -12.02 0.39 -7.87
C GLU A 95 -10.68 0.37 -8.63
N ARG A 96 -10.09 -0.82 -8.82
CA ARG A 96 -8.81 -0.95 -9.53
C ARG A 96 -8.94 -0.76 -11.04
N LEU A 97 -10.10 -1.06 -11.62
CA LEU A 97 -10.40 -0.81 -13.03
C LEU A 97 -10.71 0.67 -13.28
N THR A 98 -11.40 1.33 -12.35
CA THR A 98 -11.75 2.75 -12.44
C THR A 98 -10.63 3.70 -12.02
N LEU A 99 -9.53 3.17 -11.46
CA LEU A 99 -8.35 3.95 -11.09
C LEU A 99 -7.82 4.75 -12.30
N PRO A 100 -7.79 6.10 -12.23
CA PRO A 100 -7.26 6.94 -13.29
C PRO A 100 -5.82 6.55 -13.67
N LYS A 101 -5.49 6.64 -14.96
CA LYS A 101 -4.19 6.20 -15.50
C LYS A 101 -3.00 6.86 -14.80
N VAL A 102 -3.12 8.13 -14.42
CA VAL A 102 -2.08 8.93 -13.75
C VAL A 102 -1.62 8.27 -12.43
N TYR A 103 -2.53 7.63 -11.71
CA TYR A 103 -2.25 7.00 -10.41
C TYR A 103 -1.73 5.57 -10.51
N LYS A 104 -1.74 4.96 -11.71
CA LYS A 104 -1.27 3.59 -11.90
C LYS A 104 0.24 3.44 -11.69
N ASN A 105 0.99 4.52 -11.90
CA ASN A 105 2.45 4.57 -11.76
C ASN A 105 2.91 5.04 -10.37
N TYR A 106 2.00 5.21 -9.41
CA TYR A 106 2.39 5.52 -8.03
C TYR A 106 2.92 4.24 -7.37
N HIS A 107 3.96 4.37 -6.54
CA HIS A 107 4.67 3.25 -5.93
C HIS A 107 4.28 3.09 -4.46
N TYR A 108 4.24 1.85 -3.95
CA TYR A 108 4.12 1.68 -2.51
C TYR A 108 5.39 2.15 -1.84
N THR A 109 5.24 2.81 -0.69
CA THR A 109 6.36 3.24 0.14
C THR A 109 7.18 2.06 0.65
N SER A 110 6.57 0.87 0.75
CA SER A 110 7.20 -0.39 1.16
C SER A 110 7.82 -1.19 0.02
N ASP A 111 7.69 -0.75 -1.24
CA ASP A 111 8.36 -1.41 -2.37
C ASP A 111 9.87 -1.09 -2.31
N TYR A 112 10.63 -1.87 -1.53
CA TYR A 112 12.09 -1.75 -1.26
C TYR A 112 13.01 -1.67 -2.47
N LYS A 113 12.50 -1.91 -3.68
CA LYS A 113 13.23 -1.73 -4.94
C LYS A 113 12.65 -0.51 -5.63
N THR A 114 12.98 0.65 -5.12
CA THR A 114 12.57 1.94 -5.66
C THR A 114 13.28 2.32 -6.98
N HIS A 115 13.79 1.34 -7.75
CA HIS A 115 14.63 1.53 -8.94
C HIS A 115 14.05 2.45 -10.03
N ASP A 116 12.74 2.71 -9.99
CA ASP A 116 12.02 3.52 -10.97
C ASP A 116 11.48 4.86 -10.40
N LEU A 117 11.86 5.25 -9.17
CA LEU A 117 11.47 6.56 -8.62
C LEU A 117 12.36 7.67 -9.17
N GLU A 118 11.72 8.70 -9.76
CA GLU A 118 12.39 9.94 -10.11
C GLU A 118 12.97 10.59 -8.83
N GLY A 119 14.30 10.61 -8.71
CA GLY A 119 14.99 11.10 -7.51
C GLY A 119 15.27 10.05 -6.43
N GLU A 120 15.20 8.74 -6.70
CA GLU A 120 15.46 7.66 -5.72
C GLU A 120 16.77 7.83 -4.91
N LYS A 121 17.84 8.33 -5.54
CA LYS A 121 19.13 8.60 -4.87
C LYS A 121 19.03 9.53 -3.65
N HIS A 122 17.92 10.25 -3.56
CA HIS A 122 17.64 11.28 -2.57
C HIS A 122 16.68 10.81 -1.49
N LEU A 123 16.17 9.58 -1.55
CA LEU A 123 15.26 9.00 -0.56
C LEU A 123 15.91 7.78 0.11
N VAL A 124 16.42 7.95 1.32
CA VAL A 124 17.13 6.92 2.09
C VAL A 124 16.23 6.38 3.19
N ARG A 125 15.97 5.07 3.23
CA ARG A 125 15.16 4.46 4.30
C ARG A 125 15.97 4.39 5.59
N LEU A 126 15.32 4.63 6.72
CA LEU A 126 15.95 4.60 8.04
C LEU A 126 15.17 3.66 9.00
N PRO A 127 15.84 2.70 9.68
CA PRO A 127 17.22 2.25 9.44
C PRO A 127 17.44 1.72 8.01
N ASP A 128 18.68 1.77 7.52
CA ASP A 128 19.02 1.21 6.21
C ASP A 128 18.73 -0.31 6.17
N ASP A 129 18.97 -0.99 7.30
CA ASP A 129 18.70 -2.42 7.45
C ASP A 129 17.19 -2.72 7.54
N ILE A 130 16.75 -3.69 6.75
CA ILE A 130 15.36 -4.17 6.71
C ILE A 130 14.99 -5.00 7.95
N HIS A 131 16.00 -5.49 8.67
CA HIS A 131 15.84 -6.31 9.89
C HIS A 131 15.66 -5.46 11.15
N HIS A 132 15.92 -4.16 11.08
CA HIS A 132 15.79 -3.23 12.19
C HIS A 132 14.63 -2.26 12.00
N PHE A 133 14.00 -1.90 13.11
CA PHE A 133 12.87 -0.97 13.13
C PHE A 133 13.14 0.17 14.11
N ALA A 134 12.99 1.41 13.67
CA ALA A 134 13.17 2.57 14.54
C ALA A 134 12.15 2.54 15.69
N LYS A 135 12.63 2.35 16.92
CA LYS A 135 11.83 2.46 18.14
C LYS A 135 11.89 3.87 18.72
N GLY A 136 13.04 4.53 18.62
CA GLY A 136 13.21 5.93 18.94
C GLY A 136 13.95 6.67 17.84
N ILE A 137 13.52 7.90 17.60
CA ILE A 137 14.13 8.82 16.63
C ILE A 137 14.06 10.23 17.19
N TYR A 138 15.21 10.83 17.48
CA TYR A 138 15.31 12.17 18.06
C TYR A 138 16.52 12.93 17.51
N LEU A 139 16.52 14.26 17.64
CA LEU A 139 17.70 15.09 17.46
C LEU A 139 18.33 15.36 18.82
N ASN A 140 19.63 15.18 18.94
CA ASN A 140 20.36 15.63 20.12
C ASN A 140 20.61 17.14 20.09
N PRO A 141 21.16 17.75 21.16
CA PRO A 141 21.45 19.20 21.19
C PRO A 141 22.42 19.70 20.11
N GLN A 142 23.17 18.80 19.46
CA GLN A 142 24.09 19.10 18.35
C GLN A 142 23.41 19.02 16.98
N ASN A 143 22.09 18.79 16.91
CA ASN A 143 21.33 18.51 15.69
C ASN A 143 21.79 17.24 14.96
N GLU A 144 22.29 16.26 15.71
CA GLU A 144 22.61 14.93 15.18
C GLU A 144 21.38 14.04 15.34
N LEU A 145 21.01 13.35 14.27
CA LEU A 145 19.87 12.42 14.27
C LEU A 145 20.31 11.10 14.88
N ILE A 146 19.62 10.70 15.93
CA ILE A 146 19.82 9.42 16.61
C ILE A 146 18.60 8.54 16.33
N ILE A 147 18.85 7.33 15.85
CA ILE A 147 17.84 6.30 15.58
C ILE A 147 18.24 5.06 16.34
N TYR A 148 17.35 4.49 17.13
CA TYR A 148 17.66 3.26 17.86
C TYR A 148 16.50 2.26 17.86
N ASP A 149 16.86 0.99 17.98
CA ASP A 149 15.94 -0.14 18.11
C ASP A 149 16.17 -0.84 19.47
N LYS A 150 15.08 -1.19 20.17
CA LYS A 150 15.15 -2.17 21.27
C LYS A 150 14.63 -3.47 20.69
N SER A 151 15.51 -4.42 20.42
CA SER A 151 15.09 -5.76 20.03
C SER A 151 14.17 -6.31 21.10
N ILE A 152 13.02 -6.87 20.71
CA ILE A 152 12.21 -7.67 21.60
C ILE A 152 13.03 -8.94 21.89
N PRO A 153 13.45 -9.22 23.14
CA PRO A 153 14.14 -10.47 23.42
C PRO A 153 13.20 -11.63 23.08
N MET A 154 13.69 -12.61 22.33
CA MET A 154 12.89 -13.80 22.00
C MET A 154 12.51 -14.61 23.25
N ASP A 155 13.27 -14.45 24.35
CA ASP A 155 13.04 -15.10 25.63
C ASP A 155 12.29 -14.19 26.63
N ARG A 156 11.23 -14.74 27.23
CA ARG A 156 10.45 -14.05 28.27
C ARG A 156 11.30 -13.89 29.53
N GLY A 157 11.80 -12.69 29.78
CA GLY A 157 12.40 -12.34 31.08
C GLY A 157 13.62 -11.42 31.01
N GLU A 158 14.17 -11.15 29.83
CA GLU A 158 15.30 -10.23 29.69
C GLU A 158 14.86 -8.78 29.52
N LEU A 159 15.61 -7.85 30.13
CA LEU A 159 15.48 -6.41 29.90
C LEU A 159 15.72 -6.12 28.42
N SER A 160 14.89 -5.27 27.81
CA SER A 160 15.05 -4.90 26.40
C SER A 160 16.29 -4.02 26.26
N VAL A 161 17.41 -4.62 25.82
CA VAL A 161 18.65 -3.91 25.54
C VAL A 161 18.54 -3.21 24.17
N ILE A 162 19.06 -1.99 24.07
CA ILE A 162 19.22 -1.30 22.79
C ILE A 162 20.31 -2.03 22.03
N ASN A 163 19.93 -2.72 20.95
CA ASN A 163 20.83 -3.57 20.18
C ASN A 163 21.26 -2.95 18.85
N TYR A 164 20.74 -1.77 18.52
CA TYR A 164 21.07 -1.07 17.28
C TYR A 164 20.90 0.43 17.45
N ILE A 165 21.94 1.20 17.10
CA ILE A 165 21.91 2.67 17.08
C ILE A 165 22.57 3.16 15.79
N GLU A 166 21.87 4.01 15.05
CA GLU A 166 22.44 4.80 13.97
C GLU A 166 22.49 6.27 14.36
N LYS A 167 23.54 6.94 13.90
CA LYS A 167 23.75 8.37 14.09
C LYS A 167 24.06 9.05 12.76
N TYR A 168 23.42 10.19 12.51
CA TYR A 168 23.67 11.01 11.34
C TYR A 168 23.97 12.45 11.74
N ASN A 169 24.94 13.07 11.06
CA ASN A 169 25.23 14.49 11.24
C ASN A 169 24.17 15.37 10.54
N ALA A 170 24.27 16.69 10.68
CA ALA A 170 23.34 17.65 10.05
C ALA A 170 23.33 17.64 8.50
N LEU A 171 24.35 17.04 7.88
CA LEU A 171 24.42 16.81 6.42
C LEU A 171 23.75 15.48 6.01
N GLY A 172 23.28 14.70 6.99
CA GLY A 172 22.68 13.38 6.81
C GLY A 172 23.70 12.29 6.52
N GLU A 173 24.99 12.52 6.80
CA GLU A 173 26.03 11.51 6.66
C GLU A 173 26.08 10.64 7.91
N ARG A 174 26.13 9.32 7.70
CA ARG A 174 26.21 8.35 8.80
C ARG A 174 27.55 8.51 9.53
N MET A 175 27.49 8.67 10.84
CA MET A 175 28.66 8.76 11.72
C MET A 175 29.06 7.35 12.16
N GLN A 176 30.37 7.08 12.30
CA GLN A 176 30.86 5.80 12.80
C GLN A 176 30.47 5.60 14.27
N GLU A 177 30.17 4.34 14.64
CA GLU A 177 29.92 3.94 16.02
C GLU A 177 31.12 4.34 16.89
N SER A 178 30.94 5.30 17.79
CA SER A 178 31.84 5.48 18.92
C SER A 178 31.33 4.61 20.07
N ASP A 179 32.23 3.82 20.67
CA ASP A 179 31.98 2.81 21.72
C ASP A 179 31.30 3.31 23.03
N THR A 180 30.78 4.53 23.07
CA THR A 180 30.02 5.08 24.21
C THR A 180 28.88 5.97 23.71
N LEU A 181 27.88 5.36 23.07
CA LEU A 181 26.59 6.01 22.88
C LEU A 181 25.75 5.82 24.14
N GLU A 182 25.81 6.78 25.06
CA GLU A 182 24.79 6.92 26.10
C GLU A 182 23.48 7.32 25.41
N VAL A 183 22.62 6.33 25.13
CA VAL A 183 21.26 6.63 24.70
C VAL A 183 20.54 7.26 25.89
N GLN A 184 20.09 8.49 25.71
CA GLN A 184 19.10 9.07 26.60
C GLN A 184 17.80 8.30 26.37
N GLU A 185 17.56 7.29 27.22
CA GLU A 185 16.29 6.57 27.24
C GLU A 185 15.15 7.57 27.51
N ASP A 186 13.98 7.33 26.91
CA ASP A 186 12.75 8.13 27.06
C ASP A 186 12.70 9.51 26.36
N MET A 187 13.61 9.79 25.42
CA MET A 187 13.44 10.96 24.55
C MET A 187 12.21 10.79 23.62
N PRO A 188 11.33 11.81 23.53
CA PRO A 188 10.18 11.77 22.64
C PRO A 188 10.64 11.74 21.18
N SER A 189 9.84 11.09 20.33
CA SER A 189 10.13 11.05 18.90
C SER A 189 10.12 12.46 18.29
N ILE A 190 10.97 12.73 17.29
CA ILE A 190 10.88 13.98 16.49
C ILE A 190 9.50 14.18 15.84
N PHE A 191 8.73 13.11 15.68
CA PHE A 191 7.37 13.15 15.13
C PHE A 191 6.30 13.27 16.23
N ASP A 192 6.69 13.38 17.49
CA ASP A 192 5.77 13.67 18.59
C ASP A 192 5.47 15.17 18.64
N GLY A 193 4.50 15.58 17.82
CA GLY A 193 4.02 16.95 17.80
C GLY A 193 3.30 17.39 19.09
N ASN A 194 2.98 16.49 20.02
CA ASN A 194 2.25 16.84 21.24
C ASN A 194 3.15 17.39 22.36
N SER A 195 4.40 17.70 22.06
CA SER A 195 5.32 18.34 22.99
C SER A 195 4.84 19.75 23.37
N GLN A 196 5.17 20.19 24.58
CA GLN A 196 4.81 21.54 25.05
C GLN A 196 5.57 22.67 24.31
N HIS A 197 6.60 22.34 23.52
CA HIS A 197 7.42 23.32 22.81
C HIS A 197 6.95 23.63 21.39
N PHE A 198 5.92 22.92 20.88
CA PHE A 198 5.35 23.20 19.56
C PHE A 198 4.07 24.02 19.66
N THR A 199 3.94 24.98 18.73
CA THR A 199 2.64 25.58 18.43
C THR A 199 1.91 24.68 17.45
N LYS A 200 0.72 24.20 17.82
CA LYS A 200 -0.14 23.37 16.97
C LYS A 200 -1.14 24.23 16.20
N LYS A 201 -1.26 23.98 14.89
CA LYS A 201 -2.26 24.60 14.01
C LYS A 201 -2.88 23.55 13.08
N GLU A 202 -4.19 23.62 12.86
CA GLU A 202 -4.88 22.76 11.88
C GLU A 202 -5.39 23.61 10.72
N THR A 203 -5.18 23.17 9.48
CA THR A 203 -5.61 23.89 8.28
C THR A 203 -5.95 22.94 7.14
N LEU A 204 -6.80 23.38 6.20
CA LEU A 204 -7.09 22.68 4.95
C LEU A 204 -6.04 22.97 3.87
N GLU A 205 -5.18 23.99 4.08
CA GLU A 205 -4.08 24.33 3.19
C GLU A 205 -2.87 23.41 3.42
N ARG A 206 -2.35 22.87 2.32
CA ARG A 206 -1.31 21.83 2.34
C ARG A 206 -0.08 22.35 1.61
N LYS A 207 1.08 22.32 2.25
CA LYS A 207 2.32 22.80 1.63
C LYS A 207 3.00 21.67 0.89
N ASN A 208 3.53 20.71 1.65
CA ASN A 208 4.44 19.69 1.16
C ASN A 208 3.76 18.34 0.97
N ILE A 209 2.78 17.98 1.82
CA ILE A 209 2.04 16.71 1.68
C ILE A 209 0.75 16.96 0.90
N ARG A 210 0.67 16.43 -0.31
CA ARG A 210 -0.44 16.66 -1.24
C ARG A 210 -1.22 15.36 -1.49
N PRO A 211 -2.34 15.14 -0.79
CA PRO A 211 -3.24 14.04 -1.11
C PRO A 211 -3.89 14.29 -2.48
N MET A 212 -3.70 13.35 -3.40
CA MET A 212 -4.13 13.50 -4.80
C MET A 212 -5.42 12.73 -5.07
N TYR A 213 -5.50 11.48 -4.58
CA TYR A 213 -6.63 10.61 -4.85
C TYR A 213 -6.77 9.55 -3.76
N ILE A 214 -8.00 9.11 -3.52
CA ILE A 214 -8.28 8.04 -2.56
C ILE A 214 -9.13 6.94 -3.18
N GLN A 215 -8.76 5.70 -2.85
CA GLN A 215 -9.45 4.51 -3.27
C GLN A 215 -9.88 3.72 -2.03
N SER A 216 -11.18 3.48 -1.87
CA SER A 216 -11.72 2.79 -0.70
C SER A 216 -12.61 1.65 -1.14
N TYR A 217 -12.26 0.42 -0.76
CA TYR A 217 -13.02 -0.76 -1.13
C TYR A 217 -13.25 -1.69 0.06
N LYS A 218 -14.33 -2.47 -0.02
CA LYS A 218 -14.61 -3.52 0.97
C LYS A 218 -13.63 -4.67 0.81
N THR A 219 -13.11 -5.20 1.90
CA THR A 219 -12.33 -6.42 1.97
C THR A 219 -13.13 -7.54 2.65
N LYS A 220 -12.54 -8.74 2.75
CA LYS A 220 -13.19 -9.89 3.39
C LYS A 220 -13.56 -9.55 4.84
N GLY A 221 -14.77 -9.94 5.25
CA GLY A 221 -15.28 -9.67 6.61
C GLY A 221 -15.84 -8.26 6.82
N ASN A 222 -16.34 -7.60 5.77
CA ASN A 222 -16.94 -6.25 5.82
C ASN A 222 -16.01 -5.14 6.33
N LYS A 223 -14.69 -5.38 6.36
CA LYS A 223 -13.70 -4.35 6.62
C LYS A 223 -13.51 -3.50 5.37
N TYR A 224 -13.01 -2.28 5.53
CA TYR A 224 -12.60 -1.44 4.41
C TYR A 224 -11.08 -1.34 4.39
N GLU A 225 -10.54 -1.35 3.20
CA GLU A 225 -9.17 -0.95 2.94
C GLU A 225 -9.21 0.36 2.15
N THR A 226 -8.35 1.29 2.51
CA THR A 226 -8.27 2.61 1.90
C THR A 226 -6.83 2.87 1.51
N ILE A 227 -6.63 3.24 0.24
CA ILE A 227 -5.32 3.57 -0.33
C ILE A 227 -5.36 5.05 -0.69
N LEU A 228 -4.44 5.82 -0.11
CA LEU A 228 -4.19 7.20 -0.48
C LEU A 228 -3.06 7.25 -1.49
N TYR A 229 -3.28 8.00 -2.57
CA TYR A 229 -2.27 8.40 -3.54
C TYR A 229 -1.92 9.85 -3.25
N PHE A 230 -0.65 10.13 -2.99
CA PHE A 230 -0.20 11.43 -2.54
C PHE A 230 1.17 11.79 -3.11
N GLU A 231 1.45 13.09 -3.14
CA GLU A 231 2.76 13.63 -3.45
C GLU A 231 3.39 14.21 -2.20
N VAL A 232 4.69 14.00 -2.02
CA VAL A 232 5.49 14.70 -1.02
C VAL A 232 6.47 15.59 -1.75
N LYS A 233 6.34 16.90 -1.56
CA LYS A 233 7.26 17.88 -2.09
C LYS A 233 8.39 18.12 -1.11
N THR A 234 9.59 17.79 -1.54
CA THR A 234 10.83 18.17 -0.89
C THR A 234 11.56 19.15 -1.82
N GLN A 235 12.48 19.95 -1.32
CA GLN A 235 13.26 20.80 -2.22
C GLN A 235 14.52 20.03 -2.62
N PRO A 236 14.76 19.69 -3.91
CA PRO A 236 13.99 20.02 -5.12
C PRO A 236 13.01 18.95 -5.63
N TYR A 237 12.87 17.81 -4.95
CA TYR A 237 12.17 16.63 -5.50
C TYR A 237 10.67 16.55 -5.18
N THR A 238 9.92 15.84 -6.01
CA THR A 238 8.52 15.50 -5.71
C THR A 238 8.34 14.00 -5.85
N PHE A 239 8.04 13.35 -4.75
CA PHE A 239 7.84 11.90 -4.71
C PHE A 239 6.36 11.56 -4.80
N ARG A 240 6.03 10.53 -5.59
CA ARG A 240 4.67 10.04 -5.82
C ARG A 240 4.46 8.68 -5.17
N PHE A 241 3.70 8.66 -4.09
CA PHE A 241 3.51 7.47 -3.27
C PHE A 241 2.05 7.07 -3.19
N LYS A 242 1.81 5.76 -3.11
CA LYS A 242 0.54 5.24 -2.63
C LYS A 242 0.78 4.45 -1.35
N ASN A 243 -0.10 4.60 -0.38
CA ASN A 243 -0.03 3.77 0.81
C ASN A 243 -1.40 3.55 1.45
N LYS A 244 -1.48 2.59 2.37
CA LYS A 244 -2.65 2.43 3.23
C LYS A 244 -2.90 3.71 4.01
N PHE A 245 -4.17 4.02 4.19
CA PHE A 245 -4.62 5.24 4.83
C PHE A 245 -5.84 4.93 5.73
N PRO A 246 -6.06 5.71 6.80
CA PRO A 246 -7.29 5.61 7.57
C PRO A 246 -8.54 5.67 6.69
N TYR A 247 -9.56 4.91 7.08
CA TYR A 247 -10.78 4.80 6.30
C TYR A 247 -11.36 6.19 5.98
N THR A 248 -11.52 6.46 4.70
CA THR A 248 -12.11 7.69 4.16
C THR A 248 -13.00 7.28 3.02
N LYS A 249 -14.27 7.68 3.01
CA LYS A 249 -15.25 7.08 2.08
C LYS A 249 -14.98 7.44 0.62
N ASN A 250 -14.55 8.68 0.36
CA ASN A 250 -14.39 9.22 -0.99
C ASN A 250 -13.56 10.53 -0.97
N GLN A 251 -13.31 11.06 -2.17
CA GLN A 251 -12.54 12.30 -2.37
C GLN A 251 -13.13 13.53 -1.66
N LYS A 252 -14.46 13.62 -1.52
CA LYS A 252 -15.12 14.75 -0.85
C LYS A 252 -14.91 14.72 0.66
N GLU A 253 -14.78 13.53 1.25
CA GLU A 253 -14.40 13.40 2.65
C GLU A 253 -12.91 13.70 2.83
N LEU A 254 -12.05 13.19 1.95
CA LEU A 254 -10.61 13.49 1.96
C LEU A 254 -10.32 15.00 1.93
N SER A 255 -11.04 15.76 1.11
CA SER A 255 -10.84 17.22 1.00
C SER A 255 -11.11 17.97 2.30
N LYS A 256 -11.91 17.38 3.21
CA LYS A 256 -12.25 17.97 4.52
C LYS A 256 -11.27 17.58 5.61
N THR A 257 -10.41 16.59 5.37
CA THR A 257 -9.39 16.17 6.34
C THR A 257 -8.35 17.28 6.47
N PRO A 258 -8.17 17.86 7.67
CA PRO A 258 -7.16 18.88 7.88
C PRO A 258 -5.76 18.29 7.86
N THR A 259 -4.79 19.13 7.53
CA THR A 259 -3.39 18.91 7.83
C THR A 259 -3.06 19.61 9.13
N ILE A 260 -2.34 18.91 10.00
CA ILE A 260 -1.88 19.43 11.29
C ILE A 260 -0.44 19.90 11.10
N TYR A 261 -0.14 21.10 11.58
CA TYR A 261 1.19 21.67 11.61
C TYR A 261 1.61 21.83 13.07
N TYR A 262 2.81 21.37 13.39
CA TYR A 262 3.50 21.66 14.64
C TYR A 262 4.74 22.48 14.29
N GLU A 263 4.86 23.69 14.82
CA GLU A 263 5.97 24.58 14.48
C GLU A 263 6.55 25.29 15.70
N ASN A 264 7.86 25.53 15.64
CA ASN A 264 8.60 26.41 16.54
C ASN A 264 9.61 27.23 15.70
N ASP A 265 10.54 27.94 16.33
CA ASP A 265 11.50 28.82 15.64
C ASP A 265 12.48 28.09 14.70
N SER A 266 12.60 26.77 14.82
CA SER A 266 13.60 25.95 14.13
C SER A 266 13.02 24.78 13.35
N GLU A 267 11.86 24.28 13.77
CA GLU A 267 11.31 22.99 13.37
C GLU A 267 9.85 23.13 12.91
N ILE A 268 9.50 22.37 11.87
CA ILE A 268 8.13 22.25 11.38
C ILE A 268 7.84 20.79 11.09
N ILE A 269 6.72 20.30 11.63
CA ILE A 269 6.13 19.00 11.33
C ILE A 269 4.80 19.25 10.59
N GLU A 270 4.72 18.82 9.33
CA GLU A 270 3.46 18.78 8.57
C GLU A 270 2.91 17.34 8.61
N SER A 271 1.72 17.15 9.18
CA SER A 271 1.10 15.83 9.34
C SER A 271 -0.27 15.75 8.64
N PHE A 272 -0.45 14.74 7.78
CA PHE A 272 -1.71 14.42 7.13
C PHE A 272 -2.06 12.95 7.33
N GLY A 273 -3.00 12.67 8.22
CA GLY A 273 -3.36 11.30 8.61
C GLY A 273 -2.16 10.56 9.22
N ASN A 274 -1.71 9.50 8.55
CA ASN A 274 -0.57 8.67 8.95
C ASN A 274 0.76 9.07 8.30
N ILE A 275 0.81 10.21 7.59
CA ILE A 275 2.00 10.74 6.92
C ILE A 275 2.47 11.98 7.67
N SER A 276 3.76 12.08 7.97
CA SER A 276 4.37 13.26 8.60
C SER A 276 5.68 13.62 7.92
N LEU A 277 5.89 14.90 7.65
CA LEU A 277 7.13 15.45 7.12
C LEU A 277 7.73 16.41 8.15
N TYR A 278 8.92 16.09 8.61
CA TYR A 278 9.71 16.87 9.54
C TYR A 278 10.77 17.68 8.78
N THR A 279 10.90 18.95 9.15
CA THR A 279 11.89 19.88 8.62
C THR A 279 12.50 20.67 9.75
N ASN A 280 13.80 20.92 9.68
CA ASN A 280 14.54 21.70 10.67
C ASN A 280 15.55 22.60 9.93
N LYS A 281 15.61 23.89 10.30
CA LYS A 281 16.50 24.87 9.65
C LYS A 281 17.99 24.55 9.78
N HIS A 282 18.36 23.69 10.72
CA HIS A 282 19.73 23.26 10.97
C HIS A 282 20.12 21.97 10.21
N LEU A 283 19.17 21.32 9.55
CA LEU A 283 19.42 20.10 8.78
C LEU A 283 19.41 20.38 7.28
N HIS A 284 20.32 19.73 6.56
CA HIS A 284 20.37 19.76 5.10
C HIS A 284 19.45 18.71 4.45
N TYR A 285 18.64 18.03 5.26
CA TYR A 285 17.73 16.98 4.83
C TYR A 285 16.39 17.11 5.55
N GLN A 286 15.39 16.43 5.03
CA GLN A 286 14.05 16.33 5.63
C GLN A 286 13.80 14.88 6.07
N LEU A 287 12.90 14.67 7.02
CA LEU A 287 12.53 13.32 7.48
C LEU A 287 11.05 13.08 7.19
N LEU A 288 10.76 12.07 6.38
CA LEU A 288 9.41 11.66 5.99
C LEU A 288 9.05 10.37 6.73
N GLN A 289 8.02 10.43 7.58
CA GLN A 289 7.45 9.27 8.25
C GLN A 289 6.12 8.88 7.62
N ILE A 290 5.97 7.60 7.34
CA ILE A 290 4.72 7.02 6.79
C ILE A 290 4.39 5.78 7.62
N LYS A 291 3.32 5.87 8.42
CA LYS A 291 2.91 4.78 9.31
C LYS A 291 2.00 3.79 8.59
N ASP A 292 2.40 2.52 8.56
CA ASP A 292 1.53 1.41 8.14
C ASP A 292 0.84 0.75 9.35
N ASP A 293 -0.21 -0.04 9.08
CA ASP A 293 -1.07 -0.75 10.07
C ASP A 293 -0.31 -1.59 11.12
N ILE A 294 1.01 -1.82 10.95
CA ILE A 294 1.83 -2.71 11.79
C ILE A 294 2.72 -1.91 12.78
N TYR A 295 2.38 -0.65 13.10
CA TYR A 295 3.09 0.19 14.09
C TYR A 295 4.57 0.49 13.79
N LEU A 296 5.05 0.08 12.62
CA LEU A 296 6.41 0.29 12.16
C LEU A 296 6.34 1.37 11.08
N GLY A 297 6.42 2.63 11.52
CA GLY A 297 6.49 3.76 10.59
C GLY A 297 7.76 3.65 9.75
N LEU A 298 7.61 3.58 8.43
CA LEU A 298 8.75 3.73 7.53
C LEU A 298 9.21 5.18 7.61
N ILE A 299 10.50 5.37 7.91
CA ILE A 299 11.13 6.68 7.97
C ILE A 299 12.08 6.79 6.79
N TYR A 300 12.03 7.93 6.13
CA TYR A 300 12.91 8.25 5.02
C TYR A 300 13.63 9.57 5.27
N MET A 301 14.95 9.58 5.09
CA MET A 301 15.72 10.79 4.94
C MET A 301 15.66 11.25 3.48
N VAL A 302 15.36 12.53 3.28
CA VAL A 302 15.30 13.15 1.96
C VAL A 302 16.40 14.19 1.81
N LYS A 303 17.34 13.97 0.87
CA LYS A 303 18.51 14.83 0.63
C LYS A 303 18.45 15.62 -0.67
#